data_AF-A0A0D2MDD7-F1
#
_entry.id   AF-A0A0D2MDD7-F1
#
_cell.length_a   1.000
_cell.length_b   1.000
_cell.length_c   1.000
_cell.angle_alpha   90.00
_cell.angle_beta   90.00
_cell.angle_gamma   90.00
#
_symmetry.space_group_name_H-M   'P 1'
#
loop_
_entity.id
_entity.type
_entity.pdbx_description
1 polymer ?
#
loop_
_entity_poly.entity_id
_entity_poly.type
_entity_poly.pdbx_seq_one_letter_code
_entity_poly.pdbx_strand_id
1 'polypeptide(L)'
;MVPAAVHEKHDPTDSFILQFELTGGLHGPLTGVTLAVKDLFDIKGYPTAFGNPKWLETHAEPAAATAPAVQALLDAGALIVGKTHMDELAYSLNGENFHYGTPVNAAAPGRIPGGSSSGSAVGQRGEGVAAG
;
A
#
# COMPACT_ATOMS: atom_id res chain seq x y z
N MET A 1 6.98 -5.33 -17.88
CA MET A 1 6.64 -6.69 -17.41
C MET A 1 6.54 -6.61 -15.90
N VAL A 2 5.33 -6.66 -15.33
CA VAL A 2 5.14 -6.71 -13.87
C VAL A 2 5.67 -8.08 -13.42
N PRO A 3 6.59 -8.17 -12.45
CA PRO A 3 7.09 -9.46 -11.99
C PRO A 3 5.96 -10.34 -11.45
N ALA A 4 6.05 -11.64 -11.73
CA ALA A 4 5.02 -12.63 -11.48
C ALA A 4 4.72 -12.84 -9.99
N ALA A 5 3.42 -12.91 -9.69
CA ALA A 5 2.75 -13.50 -8.54
C ALA A 5 3.51 -13.48 -7.20
N VAL A 6 3.25 -12.41 -6.47
CA VAL A 6 3.37 -12.29 -5.02
C VAL A 6 2.49 -13.38 -4.38
N HIS A 7 2.92 -13.95 -3.25
CA HIS A 7 2.04 -14.79 -2.43
C HIS A 7 0.71 -14.06 -2.19
N GLU A 8 -0.38 -14.54 -2.81
CA GLU A 8 -1.73 -14.02 -2.58
C GLU A 8 -2.13 -14.34 -1.14
N LYS A 9 -1.78 -13.45 -0.22
CA LYS A 9 -2.43 -13.44 1.09
C LYS A 9 -3.85 -12.91 0.84
N HIS A 10 -4.84 -13.66 1.28
CA HIS A 10 -6.25 -13.29 1.11
C HIS A 10 -6.48 -11.88 1.69
N ASP A 11 -6.69 -10.90 0.84
CA ASP A 11 -7.08 -9.54 1.20
C ASP A 11 -8.60 -9.42 1.05
N PRO A 12 -9.37 -9.59 2.14
CA PRO A 12 -10.82 -9.55 2.08
C PRO A 12 -11.36 -8.13 1.80
N THR A 13 -10.50 -7.11 1.86
CA THR A 13 -10.86 -5.71 1.65
C THR A 13 -10.44 -5.17 0.29
N ASP A 14 -9.69 -5.93 -0.50
CA ASP A 14 -9.11 -5.47 -1.78
C ASP A 14 -8.39 -4.12 -1.63
N SER A 15 -7.57 -4.03 -0.57
CA SER A 15 -6.85 -2.84 -0.13
C SER A 15 -5.49 -2.65 -0.83
N PHE A 16 -4.91 -3.70 -1.41
CA PHE A 16 -3.60 -3.68 -2.06
C PHE A 16 -3.67 -3.59 -3.59
N ILE A 17 -2.91 -2.66 -4.16
CA ILE A 17 -2.66 -2.62 -5.62
C ILE A 17 -1.41 -3.44 -6.01
N LEU A 18 -0.48 -3.60 -5.07
CA LEU A 18 0.71 -4.41 -5.22
C LEU A 18 1.12 -4.94 -3.84
N GLN A 19 1.29 -6.24 -3.70
CA GLN A 19 1.77 -6.85 -2.46
C GLN A 19 3.28 -7.15 -2.58
N PHE A 20 4.04 -7.09 -1.49
CA PHE A 20 5.44 -7.54 -1.38
C PHE A 20 5.88 -7.41 0.07
N GLU A 21 6.92 -8.13 0.49
CA GLU A 21 7.49 -7.94 1.81
C GLU A 21 8.81 -7.18 1.74
N LEU A 22 8.93 -6.11 2.51
CA LEU A 22 10.15 -5.33 2.68
C LEU A 22 10.40 -5.14 4.18
N THR A 23 11.40 -5.86 4.68
CA THR A 23 11.81 -5.82 6.08
C THR A 23 12.78 -4.66 6.33
N GLY A 24 12.49 -3.88 7.37
CA GLY A 24 13.35 -2.83 7.86
C GLY A 24 14.54 -3.31 8.71
N GLY A 25 15.07 -2.41 9.54
CA GLY A 25 16.13 -2.74 10.50
C GLY A 25 15.73 -3.86 11.46
N LEU A 26 16.70 -4.67 11.90
CA LEU A 26 16.44 -5.86 12.73
C LEU A 26 15.77 -5.54 14.08
N HIS A 27 15.98 -4.34 14.60
CA HIS A 27 15.46 -3.90 15.89
C HIS A 27 15.09 -2.41 15.86
N GLY A 28 13.95 -2.06 16.45
CA GLY A 28 13.50 -0.70 16.64
C GLY A 28 12.10 -0.63 17.26
N PRO A 29 11.56 0.58 17.48
CA PRO A 29 10.26 0.76 18.14
C PRO A 29 9.07 0.21 17.34
N LEU A 30 9.25 -0.13 16.06
CA LEU A 30 8.24 -0.74 15.19
C LEU A 30 8.54 -2.21 14.86
N THR A 31 9.49 -2.85 15.54
CA THR A 31 9.71 -4.30 15.38
C THR A 31 8.42 -5.08 15.66
N GLY A 32 8.04 -5.94 14.72
CA GLY A 32 6.78 -6.70 14.77
C GLY A 32 5.55 -5.94 14.26
N VAL A 33 5.70 -4.68 13.87
CA VAL A 33 4.62 -3.89 13.26
C VAL A 33 4.63 -4.08 11.75
N THR A 34 3.49 -4.50 11.22
CA THR A 34 3.25 -4.66 9.78
C THR A 34 2.47 -3.47 9.24
N LEU A 35 2.94 -2.86 8.16
CA LEU A 35 2.37 -1.68 7.54
C LEU A 35 2.18 -1.88 6.03
N ALA A 36 1.21 -1.18 5.47
CA ALA A 36 1.07 -0.99 4.04
C ALA A 36 1.27 0.49 3.70
N VAL A 37 1.78 0.78 2.51
CA VAL A 37 2.13 2.15 2.09
C VAL A 37 1.22 2.59 0.95
N LYS A 38 0.67 3.80 0.99
CA LYS A 38 -0.11 4.32 -0.14
C LYS A 38 0.73 4.34 -1.42
N ASP A 39 0.15 4.00 -2.57
CA ASP A 39 0.84 4.06 -3.87
C ASP A 39 1.08 5.49 -4.42
N LEU A 40 1.50 6.36 -3.53
CA LEU A 40 1.96 7.73 -3.74
C LEU A 40 3.40 7.89 -3.24
N PHE A 41 3.86 7.00 -2.35
CA PHE A 41 5.20 7.04 -1.81
C PHE A 41 6.12 6.08 -2.56
N ASP A 42 7.28 6.59 -2.92
CA ASP A 42 8.34 5.81 -3.53
C ASP A 42 8.92 4.79 -2.55
N ILE A 43 9.17 3.59 -3.08
CA ILE A 43 9.88 2.51 -2.39
C ILE A 43 10.94 2.03 -3.37
N LYS A 44 12.20 2.04 -2.93
CA LYS A 44 13.33 1.68 -3.78
C LYS A 44 13.10 0.31 -4.44
N GLY A 45 13.30 0.25 -5.76
CA GLY A 45 13.13 -0.99 -6.53
C GLY A 45 11.69 -1.30 -6.96
N TYR A 46 10.73 -0.44 -6.62
CA TYR A 46 9.34 -0.55 -7.09
C TYR A 46 8.92 0.73 -7.83
N PRO A 47 8.09 0.61 -8.89
CA PRO A 47 7.45 1.78 -9.48
C PRO A 47 6.35 2.33 -8.57
N THR A 48 5.95 3.58 -8.79
CA THR A 48 4.85 4.23 -8.09
C THR A 48 3.80 4.64 -9.12
N ALA A 49 2.60 4.05 -9.07
CA ALA A 49 1.60 4.20 -10.13
C ALA A 49 0.65 5.38 -9.92
N PHE A 50 0.62 6.00 -8.74
CA PHE A 50 -0.31 7.09 -8.42
C PHE A 50 -1.78 6.73 -8.68
N GLY A 51 -2.14 5.45 -8.56
CA GLY A 51 -3.47 4.96 -8.90
C GLY A 51 -3.86 5.23 -10.36
N ASN A 52 -2.91 5.36 -11.28
CA ASN A 52 -3.17 5.62 -12.70
C ASN A 52 -2.28 4.73 -13.61
N PRO A 53 -2.86 3.89 -14.49
CA PRO A 53 -2.09 3.01 -15.37
C PRO A 53 -1.26 3.76 -16.42
N LYS A 54 -1.70 4.94 -16.87
CA LYS A 54 -0.94 5.76 -17.84
C LYS A 54 0.25 6.47 -17.19
N TRP A 55 0.10 6.90 -15.94
CA TRP A 55 1.21 7.39 -15.12
C TRP A 55 2.25 6.30 -14.98
N LEU A 56 1.84 5.09 -14.59
CA LEU A 56 2.74 3.94 -14.47
C LEU A 56 3.43 3.59 -15.79
N GLU A 57 2.72 3.62 -16.91
CA GLU A 57 3.30 3.36 -18.24
C GLU A 57 4.42 4.36 -18.59
N THR A 58 4.23 5.64 -18.24
CA THR A 58 5.17 6.72 -18.54
C THR A 58 6.27 6.88 -17.50
N HIS A 59 6.08 6.31 -16.31
CA HIS A 59 7.00 6.36 -15.15
C HIS A 59 7.27 4.96 -14.62
N ALA A 60 7.50 4.02 -15.54
CA ALA A 60 7.65 2.60 -15.21
C ALA A 60 8.97 2.27 -14.50
N GLU A 61 9.94 3.19 -14.55
CA GLU A 61 11.24 3.02 -13.93
C GLU A 61 11.10 2.90 -12.41
N PRO A 62 11.64 1.83 -11.79
CA PRO A 62 11.60 1.68 -10.35
C PRO A 62 12.27 2.85 -9.62
N ALA A 63 11.73 3.24 -8.47
CA ALA A 63 12.29 4.34 -7.70
C ALA A 63 13.74 4.03 -7.27
N ALA A 64 14.63 5.01 -7.43
CA ALA A 64 16.04 4.89 -7.04
C ALA A 64 16.23 4.94 -5.50
N ALA A 65 15.28 5.54 -4.79
CA ALA A 65 15.30 5.70 -3.35
C ALA A 65 13.89 5.53 -2.77
N THR A 66 13.84 5.12 -1.51
CA THR A 66 12.60 5.07 -0.72
C THR A 66 12.29 6.46 -0.18
N ALA A 67 11.02 6.86 -0.19
CA ALA A 67 10.58 8.13 0.37
C ALA A 67 11.01 8.25 1.85
N PRO A 68 11.50 9.42 2.32
CA PRO A 68 12.07 9.54 3.67
C PRO A 68 11.14 9.08 4.81
N ALA A 69 9.84 9.33 4.68
CA ALA A 69 8.85 8.87 5.65
C ALA A 69 8.77 7.33 5.72
N VAL A 70 8.80 6.67 4.57
CA VAL A 70 8.78 5.20 4.47
C VAL A 70 10.10 4.61 4.97
N GLN A 71 11.22 5.24 4.62
CA GLN A 71 12.54 4.83 5.10
C GLN A 71 12.64 4.92 6.63
N ALA A 72 12.11 5.98 7.24
CA ALA A 72 12.09 6.11 8.70
C ALA A 72 11.30 4.99 9.40
N LEU A 73 10.20 4.53 8.80
CA LEU A 73 9.42 3.40 9.32
C LEU A 73 10.20 2.08 9.21
N LEU A 74 10.88 1.85 8.09
CA LEU A 74 11.77 0.71 7.90
C LEU A 74 12.94 0.75 8.89
N ASP A 75 13.61 1.89 9.04
CA ASP A 75 14.73 2.04 9.97
C ASP A 75 14.31 1.80 11.42
N ALA A 76 13.06 2.11 11.75
CA ALA A 76 12.44 1.80 13.04
C ALA A 76 12.01 0.33 13.21
N GLY A 77 12.22 -0.53 12.21
CA GLY A 77 12.00 -1.98 12.28
C GLY A 77 10.64 -2.48 11.79
N ALA A 78 9.87 -1.65 11.09
CA ALA A 78 8.59 -2.08 10.51
C ALA A 78 8.78 -3.06 9.34
N LEU A 79 7.78 -3.92 9.12
CA LEU A 79 7.61 -4.71 7.92
C LEU A 79 6.62 -4.02 6.99
N ILE A 80 6.99 -3.75 5.74
CA ILE A 80 6.06 -3.26 4.72
C ILE A 80 5.56 -4.43 3.88
N VAL A 81 4.24 -4.57 3.74
CA VAL A 81 3.59 -5.70 3.02
C VAL A 81 3.00 -5.34 1.67
N GLY A 82 3.15 -4.09 1.23
CA GLY A 82 2.74 -3.69 -0.11
C GLY A 82 2.36 -2.23 -0.26
N LYS A 83 1.87 -1.91 -1.45
CA LYS A 83 1.28 -0.63 -1.84
C LYS A 83 -0.25 -0.72 -1.87
N THR A 84 -0.93 0.27 -1.29
CA THR A 84 -2.40 0.27 -1.17
C THR A 84 -3.10 1.10 -2.25
N HIS A 85 -4.36 0.78 -2.50
CA HIS A 85 -5.26 1.56 -3.35
C HIS A 85 -5.33 3.04 -2.94
N MET A 86 -5.58 3.87 -3.95
CA MET A 86 -5.82 5.29 -3.82
C MET A 86 -6.70 5.81 -4.94
N ASP A 87 -7.31 6.98 -4.73
CA ASP A 87 -7.91 7.73 -5.83
C ASP A 87 -6.84 8.10 -6.86
N GLU A 88 -7.22 8.07 -8.13
CA GLU A 88 -6.37 8.42 -9.26
C GLU A 88 -5.69 9.78 -9.05
N LEU A 89 -4.36 9.80 -9.12
CA LEU A 89 -3.50 10.99 -8.91
C LEU A 89 -3.76 11.74 -7.59
N ALA A 90 -4.35 11.05 -6.60
CA ALA A 90 -4.84 11.62 -5.35
C ALA A 90 -5.90 12.73 -5.51
N TYR A 91 -6.61 12.76 -6.64
CA TYR A 91 -7.52 13.84 -7.04
C TYR A 91 -9.00 13.49 -6.84
N SER A 92 -9.34 13.00 -5.65
CA SER A 92 -10.72 12.77 -5.19
C SER A 92 -10.73 12.57 -3.67
N LEU A 93 -11.93 12.44 -3.10
CA LEU A 93 -12.18 12.12 -1.70
C LEU A 93 -13.06 10.88 -1.52
N ASN A 94 -13.43 10.21 -2.62
CA ASN A 94 -14.40 9.11 -2.57
C ASN A 94 -13.75 7.78 -2.18
N GLY A 95 -12.50 7.57 -2.57
CA GLY A 95 -11.85 6.27 -2.45
C GLY A 95 -12.16 5.30 -3.58
N GLU A 96 -12.62 5.83 -4.71
CA GLU A 96 -12.98 5.09 -5.92
C GLU A 96 -11.93 5.31 -7.01
N ASN A 97 -11.52 4.24 -7.68
CA ASN A 97 -10.60 4.32 -8.80
C ASN A 97 -11.21 3.63 -10.02
N PHE A 98 -11.40 4.36 -11.12
CA PHE A 98 -12.00 3.79 -12.33
C PHE A 98 -11.19 2.61 -12.90
N HIS A 99 -9.86 2.65 -12.78
CA HIS A 99 -8.95 1.66 -13.38
C HIS A 99 -8.77 0.44 -12.51
N TYR A 100 -8.74 0.63 -11.20
CA TYR A 100 -8.38 -0.41 -10.24
C TYR A 100 -9.52 -0.83 -9.32
N GLY A 101 -10.69 -0.18 -9.40
CA GLY A 101 -11.82 -0.46 -8.53
C GLY A 101 -11.75 0.26 -7.18
N THR A 102 -12.60 -0.20 -6.26
CA THR A 102 -12.85 0.45 -4.98
C THR A 102 -12.70 -0.57 -3.84
N PRO A 103 -11.79 -0.35 -2.89
CA PRO A 103 -11.64 -1.23 -1.73
C PRO A 103 -12.93 -1.31 -0.91
N VAL A 104 -13.18 -2.47 -0.29
CA VAL A 104 -14.41 -2.73 0.46
C VAL A 104 -14.39 -2.01 1.81
N ASN A 105 -15.38 -1.15 2.04
CA ASN A 105 -15.61 -0.55 3.35
C ASN A 105 -16.27 -1.56 4.31
N ALA A 106 -15.45 -2.32 5.04
CA ALA A 106 -15.92 -3.30 6.01
C ALA A 106 -16.69 -2.68 7.20
N ALA A 107 -16.50 -1.39 7.49
CA ALA A 107 -17.21 -0.69 8.55
C ALA A 107 -18.63 -0.25 8.11
N ALA A 108 -18.85 -0.07 6.81
CA ALA A 108 -20.13 0.28 6.22
C ALA A 108 -20.30 -0.37 4.84
N PRO A 109 -20.69 -1.67 4.79
CA PRO A 109 -20.82 -2.39 3.52
C PRO A 109 -21.72 -1.68 2.51
N GLY A 110 -21.27 -1.59 1.26
CA GLY A 110 -21.97 -0.89 0.18
C GLY A 110 -21.80 0.64 0.19
N ARG A 111 -21.01 1.20 1.11
CA ARG A 111 -20.56 2.60 1.07
C ARG A 111 -19.13 2.69 0.55
N ILE A 112 -18.82 3.83 -0.05
CA ILE A 112 -17.44 4.16 -0.42
C ILE A 112 -16.55 4.24 0.84
N PRO A 113 -15.25 3.89 0.74
CA PRO A 113 -14.33 3.89 1.88
C PRO A 113 -13.78 5.28 2.22
N GLY A 114 -13.97 6.27 1.35
CA GLY A 114 -13.32 7.58 1.45
C GLY A 114 -11.92 7.57 0.85
N GLY A 115 -11.45 8.76 0.49
CA GLY A 115 -10.24 8.95 -0.30
C GLY A 115 -9.42 10.18 0.11
N SER A 116 -8.26 10.41 -0.48
CA SER A 116 -7.69 9.61 -1.58
C SER A 116 -6.92 8.37 -1.14
N SER A 117 -6.86 8.06 0.15
CA SER A 117 -6.08 6.96 0.72
C SER A 117 -6.93 5.73 1.06
N SER A 118 -7.81 5.30 0.15
CA SER A 118 -8.85 4.30 0.43
C SER A 118 -8.31 2.95 0.91
N GLY A 119 -7.31 2.39 0.23
CA GLY A 119 -6.71 1.12 0.62
C GLY A 119 -6.04 1.21 1.99
N SER A 120 -5.37 2.33 2.29
CA SER A 120 -4.77 2.58 3.61
C SER A 120 -5.81 2.70 4.72
N ALA A 121 -7.01 3.20 4.42
CA ALA A 121 -8.09 3.33 5.39
C ALA A 121 -8.76 1.98 5.69
N VAL A 122 -9.07 1.18 4.66
CA VAL A 122 -9.77 -0.11 4.85
C VAL A 122 -8.85 -1.24 5.31
N GLY A 123 -7.58 -1.22 4.91
CA GLY A 123 -6.58 -2.24 5.29
C GLY A 123 -6.25 -2.26 6.78
N GLN A 124 -6.78 -1.30 7.57
CA GLN A 124 -6.68 -1.28 9.02
C GLN A 124 -7.66 -2.27 9.68
N ARG A 125 -7.59 -3.58 9.38
CA ARG A 125 -8.25 -4.63 10.18
C ARG A 125 -7.49 -5.96 10.10
N GLY A 126 -7.02 -6.47 11.26
CA GLY A 126 -6.67 -7.88 11.44
C GLY A 126 -5.39 -8.13 12.25
N GLU A 127 -5.55 -8.14 13.58
CA GLU A 127 -4.68 -8.75 14.61
C GLU A 127 -3.18 -8.45 14.57
N GLY A 128 -2.75 -7.60 15.52
CA GLY A 128 -1.38 -7.67 16.00
C GLY A 128 -1.10 -9.10 16.48
N VAL A 129 -0.15 -9.77 15.85
CA VAL A 129 0.50 -10.92 16.47
C VAL A 129 1.16 -10.37 17.73
N ALA A 130 0.56 -10.69 18.88
CA ALA A 130 1.23 -10.55 20.15
C ALA A 130 2.55 -11.31 20.02
N ALA A 131 3.67 -10.59 20.20
CA ALA A 131 4.96 -11.22 20.39
C ALA A 131 4.85 -12.13 21.62
N GLY A 132 4.79 -13.44 21.38
CA GLY A 132 4.98 -14.48 22.38
C GLY A 132 6.46 -14.78 22.57
#